data_AF-A0A846WWT4-F1
#
_entry.id   AF-A0A846WWT4-F1
#
_cell.length_a   1.000
_cell.length_b   1.000
_cell.length_c   1.000
_cell.angle_alpha   90.00
_cell.angle_beta   90.00
_cell.angle_gamma   90.00
#
_symmetry.space_group_name_H-M   'P 1'
#
loop_
_entity.id
_entity.type
_entity.pdbx_description
1 polymer ?
#
loop_
_entity_poly.entity_id
_entity_poly.type
_entity_poly.pdbx_seq_one_letter_code
_entity_poly.pdbx_strand_id
1 'polypeptide(L)'
;MKTLTKKAFVVAATTASVVGGIQVAAAPAANAAVNFGAIAVASNGATGRAWDYPSRAAAERAALNSCGWGSCKVLASFSDGCGAVAQTRTRYQGGTGRSLYAAQRSAISLSGGGSIFVWTCTSGHL
;
A
#
# COMPACT_ATOMS: atom_id res chain seq x y z
N MET A 1 -1.88 3.72 31.35
CA MET A 1 -0.75 2.77 31.52
C MET A 1 -1.25 1.54 32.27
N LYS A 2 -0.75 0.34 31.92
CA LYS A 2 -1.15 -1.03 32.34
C LYS A 2 -2.10 -1.79 31.38
N THR A 3 -1.55 -2.11 30.21
CA THR A 3 -1.15 -3.47 29.79
C THR A 3 -2.06 -4.68 30.11
N LEU A 4 -2.52 -5.33 29.02
CA LEU A 4 -2.68 -6.76 28.71
C LEU A 4 -3.29 -7.72 29.75
N THR A 5 -4.24 -8.56 29.32
CA THR A 5 -4.26 -9.99 29.70
C THR A 5 -4.98 -10.84 28.65
N LYS A 6 -4.23 -11.78 28.07
CA LYS A 6 -4.68 -12.90 27.22
C LYS A 6 -5.37 -13.96 28.08
N LYS A 7 -6.57 -14.40 27.68
CA LYS A 7 -7.25 -15.65 28.08
C LYS A 7 -8.24 -15.98 26.96
N ALA A 8 -8.50 -17.19 26.50
CA ALA A 8 -7.98 -18.53 26.73
C ALA A 8 -8.69 -19.44 25.69
N PHE A 9 -8.45 -20.75 25.79
CA PHE A 9 -9.24 -21.85 25.22
C PHE A 9 -8.93 -22.28 23.78
N VAL A 10 -8.05 -23.28 23.67
CA VAL A 10 -8.27 -24.38 22.73
C VAL A 10 -8.18 -25.68 23.51
N VAL A 11 -9.25 -26.45 23.40
CA VAL A 11 -9.59 -27.69 24.11
C VAL A 11 -8.68 -28.83 23.66
N ALA A 12 -8.20 -29.63 24.61
CA ALA A 12 -7.54 -30.91 24.34
C ALA A 12 -8.59 -32.00 24.03
N ALA A 13 -8.37 -32.80 22.99
CA ALA A 13 -9.07 -34.06 22.76
C ALA A 13 -8.08 -35.12 22.29
N THR A 14 -7.95 -36.20 23.06
CA THR A 14 -7.16 -37.40 22.77
C THR A 14 -8.06 -38.54 22.27
N THR A 15 -7.56 -39.28 21.27
CA THR A 15 -7.68 -40.74 20.98
C THR A 15 -7.86 -41.06 19.50
N ALA A 16 -7.22 -42.15 19.05
CA ALA A 16 -6.83 -42.47 17.68
C ALA A 16 -7.74 -43.53 17.00
N SER A 17 -7.82 -43.55 15.66
CA SER A 17 -8.02 -44.74 14.80
C SER A 17 -7.78 -44.37 13.32
N VAL A 18 -7.03 -45.21 12.59
CA VAL A 18 -6.55 -44.99 11.20
C VAL A 18 -7.51 -45.60 10.18
N VAL A 19 -7.97 -44.82 9.19
CA VAL A 19 -8.39 -45.32 7.87
C VAL A 19 -7.77 -44.42 6.81
N GLY A 20 -7.03 -45.05 5.90
CA GLY A 20 -6.30 -44.39 4.83
C GLY A 20 -7.20 -43.63 3.86
N GLY A 21 -6.81 -42.38 3.64
CA GLY A 21 -7.14 -41.58 2.48
C GLY A 21 -6.18 -40.41 2.51
N ILE A 22 -5.28 -40.32 1.54
CA ILE A 22 -4.45 -39.12 1.35
C ILE A 22 -5.44 -38.02 0.94
N GLN A 23 -6.02 -37.35 1.93
CA GLN A 23 -6.73 -36.11 1.71
C GLN A 23 -5.64 -35.12 1.33
N VAL A 24 -5.46 -34.92 0.02
CA VAL A 24 -4.75 -33.76 -0.49
C VAL A 24 -5.58 -32.58 -0.03
N ALA A 25 -5.26 -32.06 1.17
CA ALA A 25 -5.73 -30.78 1.61
C ALA A 25 -5.22 -29.79 0.56
N ALA A 26 -6.09 -29.42 -0.39
CA ALA A 26 -5.85 -28.26 -1.22
C ALA A 26 -5.66 -27.11 -0.24
N ALA A 27 -4.40 -26.74 0.02
CA ALA A 27 -4.10 -25.55 0.78
C ALA A 27 -4.89 -24.42 0.13
N PRO A 28 -5.64 -23.62 0.89
CA PRO A 28 -6.32 -22.48 0.30
C PRO A 28 -5.25 -21.69 -0.43
N ALA A 29 -5.41 -21.52 -1.75
CA ALA A 29 -4.55 -20.63 -2.50
C ALA A 29 -4.65 -19.29 -1.80
N ALA A 30 -3.58 -18.89 -1.11
CA ALA A 30 -3.47 -17.59 -0.51
C ALA A 30 -3.46 -16.60 -1.68
N ASN A 31 -4.66 -16.19 -2.13
CA ASN A 31 -4.82 -15.00 -2.93
C ASN A 31 -4.35 -13.88 -2.02
N ALA A 32 -3.06 -13.54 -2.10
CA ALA A 32 -2.54 -12.35 -1.47
C ALA A 32 -3.39 -11.20 -2.00
N ALA A 33 -4.20 -10.61 -1.12
CA ALA A 33 -5.07 -9.52 -1.51
C ALA A 33 -4.18 -8.38 -2.02
N VAL A 34 -4.33 -8.03 -3.29
CA VAL A 34 -3.56 -6.94 -3.90
C VAL A 34 -4.00 -5.63 -3.25
N ASN A 35 -3.06 -4.94 -2.65
CA ASN A 35 -3.31 -3.67 -1.99
C ASN A 35 -2.95 -2.53 -2.92
N PHE A 36 -3.91 -1.63 -3.16
CA PHE A 36 -3.71 -0.46 -4.01
C PHE A 36 -3.45 0.78 -3.18
N GLY A 37 -2.55 1.63 -3.68
CA GLY A 37 -2.23 2.92 -3.10
C GLY A 37 -2.15 4.02 -4.15
N ALA A 38 -2.39 5.25 -3.71
CA ALA A 38 -2.32 6.43 -4.56
C ALA A 38 -1.86 7.66 -3.80
N ILE A 39 -1.23 8.59 -4.52
CA ILE A 39 -0.82 9.90 -4.01
C ILE A 39 -1.35 10.96 -4.96
N ALA A 40 -2.14 11.89 -4.44
CA ALA A 40 -2.61 13.06 -5.15
C ALA A 40 -1.92 14.32 -4.61
N VAL A 41 -1.52 15.21 -5.51
CA VAL A 41 -0.89 16.49 -5.17
C VAL A 41 -1.52 17.60 -6.00
N ALA A 42 -1.80 18.72 -5.37
CA ALA A 42 -2.26 19.95 -6.00
C ALA A 42 -1.09 20.87 -6.34
N SER A 43 -1.34 21.85 -7.22
CA SER A 43 -0.34 22.84 -7.63
C SER A 43 0.20 23.70 -6.47
N ASN A 44 -0.57 23.87 -5.39
CA ASN A 44 -0.18 24.60 -4.19
C ASN A 44 0.52 23.70 -3.14
N GLY A 45 0.76 22.42 -3.45
CA GLY A 45 1.38 21.45 -2.54
C GLY A 45 0.41 20.75 -1.59
N ALA A 46 -0.90 21.01 -1.65
CA ALA A 46 -1.87 20.19 -0.92
C ALA A 46 -1.74 18.73 -1.39
N THR A 47 -1.79 17.79 -0.44
CA THR A 47 -1.42 16.40 -0.69
C THR A 47 -2.41 15.46 -0.03
N GLY A 48 -2.83 14.44 -0.76
CA GLY A 48 -3.62 13.33 -0.24
C GLY A 48 -2.94 12.00 -0.53
N ARG A 49 -3.06 11.07 0.41
CA ARG A 49 -2.45 9.74 0.34
C ARG A 49 -3.49 8.69 0.65
N ALA A 50 -3.42 7.58 -0.06
CA ALA A 50 -4.23 6.40 0.20
C ALA A 50 -3.36 5.15 0.04
N TRP A 51 -3.59 4.16 0.89
CA TRP A 51 -2.92 2.86 0.85
C TRP A 51 -3.89 1.78 1.34
N ASP A 52 -3.64 0.53 0.95
CA ASP A 52 -4.41 -0.66 1.33
C ASP A 52 -5.90 -0.63 0.95
N TYR A 53 -6.17 -0.07 -0.23
CA TYR A 53 -7.50 -0.15 -0.84
C TYR A 53 -7.63 -1.41 -1.69
N PRO A 54 -8.85 -1.99 -1.79
CA PRO A 54 -9.09 -3.20 -2.58
C PRO A 54 -9.09 -2.96 -4.10
N SER A 55 -9.09 -1.70 -4.53
CA SER A 55 -9.01 -1.35 -5.96
C SER A 55 -8.27 -0.04 -6.19
N ARG A 56 -7.67 0.08 -7.38
CA ARG A 56 -6.99 1.30 -7.83
C ARG A 56 -7.91 2.53 -7.79
N ALA A 57 -9.12 2.41 -8.33
CA ALA A 57 -10.06 3.52 -8.38
C ALA A 57 -10.47 4.01 -6.97
N ALA A 58 -10.62 3.10 -6.01
CA ALA A 58 -10.91 3.47 -4.63
C ALA A 58 -9.72 4.20 -3.97
N ALA A 59 -8.49 3.71 -4.20
CA ALA A 59 -7.28 4.38 -3.73
C ALA A 59 -7.15 5.79 -4.30
N GLU A 60 -7.34 5.94 -5.61
CA GLU A 60 -7.24 7.23 -6.31
C GLU A 60 -8.30 8.22 -5.82
N ARG A 61 -9.56 7.77 -5.68
CA ARG A 61 -10.63 8.60 -5.13
C ARG A 61 -10.33 9.02 -3.70
N ALA A 62 -9.87 8.11 -2.85
CA ALA A 62 -9.50 8.42 -1.47
C ALA A 62 -8.34 9.42 -1.39
N ALA A 63 -7.31 9.27 -2.22
CA ALA A 63 -6.20 10.21 -2.30
C ALA A 63 -6.67 11.60 -2.76
N LEU A 64 -7.53 11.68 -3.77
CA LEU A 64 -8.12 12.96 -4.22
C LEU A 64 -8.98 13.61 -3.13
N ASN A 65 -9.84 12.84 -2.48
CA ASN A 65 -10.72 13.33 -1.40
C ASN A 65 -9.89 13.83 -0.20
N SER A 66 -8.85 13.09 0.19
CA SER A 66 -7.94 13.48 1.29
C SER A 66 -7.10 14.71 0.96
N CYS A 67 -6.84 14.98 -0.31
CA CYS A 67 -6.05 16.14 -0.75
C CYS A 67 -6.83 17.45 -0.56
N GLY A 68 -8.16 17.42 -0.68
CA GLY A 68 -9.05 18.52 -0.27
C GLY A 68 -8.98 19.78 -1.13
N TRP A 69 -8.40 19.72 -2.34
CA TRP A 69 -8.23 20.87 -3.22
C TRP A 69 -8.71 20.60 -4.65
N GLY A 70 -9.28 21.60 -5.32
CA GLY A 70 -9.85 21.44 -6.67
C GLY A 70 -8.82 21.12 -7.76
N SER A 71 -7.54 21.44 -7.56
CA SER A 71 -6.45 21.13 -8.49
C SER A 71 -5.67 19.87 -8.13
N CYS A 72 -6.12 19.07 -7.16
CA CYS A 72 -5.48 17.81 -6.81
C CYS A 72 -5.49 16.84 -8.00
N LYS A 73 -4.33 16.28 -8.32
CA LYS A 73 -4.17 15.25 -9.36
C LYS A 73 -3.43 14.06 -8.79
N VAL A 74 -3.86 12.86 -9.14
CA VAL A 74 -3.11 11.64 -8.81
C VAL A 74 -1.81 11.64 -9.60
N LEU A 75 -0.68 11.65 -8.89
CA LEU A 75 0.66 11.63 -9.50
C LEU A 75 1.32 10.25 -9.40
N ALA A 76 0.95 9.47 -8.38
CA ALA A 76 1.43 8.09 -8.22
C ALA A 76 0.25 7.19 -7.89
N SER A 77 0.16 6.04 -8.56
CA SER A 77 -0.88 5.03 -8.35
C SER A 77 -0.24 3.65 -8.53
N PHE A 78 -0.28 2.81 -7.51
CA PHE A 78 0.55 1.60 -7.40
C PHE A 78 -0.22 0.46 -6.70
N SER A 79 0.31 -0.75 -6.81
CA SER A 79 -0.24 -1.98 -6.23
C SER A 79 0.88 -2.82 -5.61
N ASP A 80 0.68 -3.31 -4.39
CA ASP A 80 1.66 -4.10 -3.61
C ASP A 80 3.08 -3.51 -3.70
N GLY A 81 3.17 -2.22 -3.37
CA GLY A 81 4.40 -1.45 -3.53
C GLY A 81 4.29 -0.08 -2.90
N CYS A 82 5.13 0.83 -3.40
CA CYS A 82 5.25 2.19 -2.91
C CYS A 82 5.10 3.19 -4.06
N GLY A 83 4.54 4.35 -3.72
CA GLY A 83 4.56 5.55 -4.54
C GLY A 83 5.36 6.65 -3.85
N ALA A 84 6.02 7.47 -4.64
CA ALA A 84 6.68 8.68 -4.18
C ALA A 84 6.41 9.82 -5.16
N VAL A 85 6.44 11.05 -4.66
CA VAL A 85 6.38 12.26 -5.46
C VAL A 85 7.64 13.06 -5.18
N ALA A 86 8.38 13.37 -6.23
CA ALA A 86 9.48 14.31 -6.20
C ALA A 86 8.97 15.72 -6.53
N GLN A 87 9.58 16.71 -5.90
CA GLN A 87 9.32 18.12 -6.16
C GLN A 87 10.58 18.78 -6.73
N THR A 88 10.36 19.60 -7.74
CA THR A 88 11.32 20.58 -8.27
C THR A 88 10.80 21.98 -7.98
N ARG A 89 11.54 23.02 -8.39
CA ARG A 89 11.08 24.41 -8.23
C ARG A 89 9.76 24.72 -8.93
N THR A 90 9.40 23.95 -9.96
CA THR A 90 8.27 24.28 -10.85
C THR A 90 7.20 23.20 -10.97
N ARG A 91 7.48 21.95 -10.54
CA ARG A 91 6.53 20.85 -10.67
C ARG A 91 6.69 19.75 -9.63
N TYR A 92 5.63 18.97 -9.51
CA TYR A 92 5.59 17.69 -8.82
C TYR A 92 5.56 16.54 -9.82
N GLN A 93 6.29 15.48 -9.55
CA GLN A 93 6.37 14.30 -10.40
C GLN A 93 6.27 13.03 -9.54
N GLY A 94 5.29 12.18 -9.85
CA GLY A 94 5.16 10.89 -9.20
C GLY A 94 6.06 9.83 -9.82
N GLY A 95 6.41 8.85 -9.00
CA GLY A 95 7.08 7.60 -9.35
C GLY A 95 6.62 6.48 -8.44
N THR A 96 6.85 5.24 -8.88
CA THR A 96 6.37 4.03 -8.19
C THR A 96 7.44 2.95 -8.19
N GLY A 97 7.37 2.02 -7.23
CA GLY A 97 8.31 0.90 -7.16
C GLY A 97 7.84 -0.15 -6.15
N ARG A 98 8.43 -1.35 -6.21
CA ARG A 98 8.09 -2.45 -5.28
C ARG A 98 8.54 -2.18 -3.85
N SER A 99 9.55 -1.32 -3.67
CA SER A 99 10.05 -0.83 -2.38
C SER A 99 10.07 0.70 -2.36
N LEU A 100 10.17 1.28 -1.17
CA LEU A 100 10.23 2.74 -1.00
C LEU A 100 11.40 3.36 -1.76
N TYR A 101 12.58 2.74 -1.69
CA TYR A 101 13.79 3.20 -2.38
C TYR A 101 13.59 3.25 -3.90
N ALA A 102 12.99 2.20 -4.48
CA ALA A 102 12.71 2.15 -5.90
C ALA A 102 11.71 3.23 -6.32
N ALA A 103 10.66 3.46 -5.52
CA ALA A 103 9.67 4.49 -5.78
C ALA A 103 10.28 5.90 -5.73
N GLN A 104 11.10 6.19 -4.72
CA GLN A 104 11.80 7.48 -4.59
C GLN A 104 12.77 7.71 -5.74
N ARG A 105 13.59 6.71 -6.09
CA ARG A 105 14.47 6.79 -7.26
C ARG A 105 13.71 7.03 -8.55
N SER A 106 12.61 6.30 -8.77
CA SER A 106 11.74 6.48 -9.93
C SER A 106 11.21 7.92 -9.98
N ALA A 107 10.69 8.45 -8.87
CA ALA A 107 10.16 9.80 -8.81
C ALA A 107 11.24 10.85 -9.13
N ILE A 108 12.44 10.77 -8.54
CA ILE A 108 13.55 11.70 -8.82
C ILE A 108 14.01 11.59 -10.28
N SER A 109 14.16 10.36 -10.79
CA SER A 109 14.62 10.12 -12.16
C SER A 109 13.64 10.68 -13.20
N LEU A 110 12.34 10.41 -13.05
CA LEU A 110 11.28 10.96 -13.89
C LEU A 110 11.17 12.49 -13.72
N SER A 111 11.52 12.98 -12.53
CA SER A 111 11.55 14.40 -12.23
C SER A 111 12.73 15.12 -12.90
N GLY A 112 13.78 14.39 -13.33
CA GLY A 112 15.03 14.99 -13.78
C GLY A 112 15.84 15.62 -12.63
N GLY A 113 15.64 15.14 -11.41
CA GLY A 113 16.21 15.68 -10.17
C GLY A 113 15.15 16.20 -9.19
N GLY A 114 15.61 16.98 -8.21
CA GLY A 114 14.77 17.50 -7.13
C GLY A 114 14.87 16.67 -5.85
N SER A 115 13.92 16.87 -4.93
CA SER A 115 13.86 16.19 -3.64
C SER A 115 12.55 15.42 -3.51
N ILE A 116 12.54 14.38 -2.67
CA ILE A 116 11.29 13.68 -2.34
C ILE A 116 10.43 14.60 -1.49
N PHE A 117 9.21 14.82 -1.95
CA PHE A 117 8.22 15.65 -1.27
C PHE A 117 7.30 14.81 -0.39
N VAL A 118 6.78 13.71 -0.94
CA VAL A 118 5.92 12.78 -0.20
C VAL A 118 6.08 11.36 -0.74
N TRP A 119 5.80 10.36 0.07
CA TRP A 119 5.82 8.95 -0.32
C TRP A 119 4.86 8.15 0.53
N THR A 120 4.37 7.01 0.05
CA THR A 120 3.55 6.07 0.83
C THR A 120 3.65 4.66 0.25
N CYS A 121 3.49 3.64 1.09
CA CYS A 121 3.54 2.24 0.70
C CYS A 121 2.26 1.52 1.12
N THR A 122 1.86 0.51 0.35
CA THR A 122 0.84 -0.46 0.74
C THR A 122 1.44 -1.55 1.61
N SER A 123 0.66 -2.22 2.44
CA SER A 123 1.08 -3.35 3.27
C SER A 123 1.72 -4.51 2.47
N GLY A 124 1.43 -4.64 1.17
CA GLY A 124 2.04 -5.63 0.28
C GLY A 124 3.41 -5.27 -0.34
N HIS A 125 4.07 -4.20 0.12
CA HIS A 125 5.39 -3.79 -0.41
C HIS A 125 6.55 -4.70 0.06
N LEU A 126 7.64 -4.72 -0.70
CA LEU A 126 8.85 -5.54 -0.46
C LEU A 126 9.84 -4.93 0.53
#